data_AF-A0A7K8XIR4-F1
#
_entry.id   AF-A0A7K8XIR4-F1
#
_cell.length_a   1.000
_cell.length_b   1.000
_cell.length_c   1.000
_cell.angle_alpha   90.00
_cell.angle_beta   90.00
_cell.angle_gamma   90.00
#
_symmetry.space_group_name_H-M   'P 1'
#
loop_
_entity.id
_entity.type
_entity.pdbx_description
1 polymer ?
#
loop_
_entity_poly.entity_id
_entity_poly.type
_entity_poly.pdbx_seq_one_letter_code
_entity_poly.pdbx_strand_id
1 'polypeptide(L)' 'QTLPLVKVSAEECGGPKQCALSGLPRTCKHRIMLGDSGNYYYISPSCRARITAVCNFFTYIRYIQQGLVRQ' A
#
# COMPACT_ATOMS: atom_id res chain seq x y z
N GLN A 1 15.42 -8.14 10.48
CA GLN A 1 15.03 -6.75 10.78
C GLN A 1 13.51 -6.72 10.86
N THR A 2 12.97 -6.62 12.08
CA THR A 2 11.52 -6.60 12.34
C THR A 2 11.05 -5.18 12.06
N LEU A 3 10.21 -4.99 11.04
CA LEU A 3 9.61 -3.69 10.73
C LEU A 3 8.78 -3.23 11.93
N PRO A 4 8.85 -1.94 12.34
CA PRO A 4 8.14 -1.46 13.50
C PRO A 4 6.63 -1.55 13.23
N LEU A 5 5.93 -2.31 14.08
CA LEU A 5 4.47 -2.37 14.10
C LEU A 5 3.94 -1.04 14.65
N VAL A 6 3.79 -0.06 13.78
CA VAL A 6 3.17 1.23 14.11
C VAL A 6 1.70 0.95 14.43
N LYS A 7 1.29 1.21 15.68
CA LYS A 7 -0.12 1.27 16.06
C LYS A 7 -0.68 2.54 15.46
N VAL A 8 -1.51 2.38 14.44
CA VAL A 8 -2.07 3.49 13.69
C VAL A 8 -3.37 3.95 14.36
N SER A 9 -3.43 5.23 14.73
CA SER A 9 -4.64 5.88 15.23
C SER A 9 -5.71 5.94 14.14
N ALA A 10 -6.99 5.94 14.52
CA ALA A 10 -8.11 5.97 13.58
C ALA A 10 -8.07 7.15 12.57
N GLU A 11 -7.43 8.25 12.95
CA GLU A 11 -7.20 9.44 12.12
C GLU A 11 -6.21 9.16 10.97
N GLU A 12 -5.31 8.20 11.15
CA GLU A 12 -4.29 7.82 10.17
C GLU A 12 -4.77 6.73 9.21
N CYS A 13 -5.87 6.02 9.52
CA CYS A 13 -6.50 5.07 8.59
C CYS A 13 -7.22 5.77 7.42
N GLY A 14 -7.42 7.08 7.49
CA GLY A 14 -8.13 7.88 6.50
C GLY A 14 -9.61 7.50 6.38
N GLY A 15 -10.27 7.99 5.33
CA GLY A 15 -11.69 7.73 5.11
C GLY A 15 -12.07 7.73 3.63
N PRO A 16 -13.34 7.44 3.30
CA PRO A 16 -13.82 7.43 1.91
C PRO A 16 -13.59 8.75 1.15
N LYS A 17 -13.42 9.86 1.88
CA LYS A 17 -13.18 11.21 1.34
C LYS A 17 -11.79 11.76 1.68
N GLN A 18 -10.93 11.00 2.35
CA GLN A 18 -9.60 11.45 2.75
C GLN A 18 -8.57 10.32 2.61
N CYS A 19 -7.49 10.61 1.90
CA CYS A 19 -6.41 9.65 1.71
C CYS A 19 -5.51 9.60 2.95
N ALA A 20 -5.35 8.42 3.53
CA ALA A 20 -4.47 8.17 4.68
C ALA A 20 -3.01 8.61 4.42
N LEU A 21 -2.49 8.29 3.24
CA LEU A 21 -1.06 8.47 2.93
C LEU A 21 -0.67 9.89 2.52
N SER A 22 -1.61 10.64 1.96
CA SER A 22 -1.33 12.01 1.49
C SER A 22 -1.99 13.07 2.35
N GLY A 23 -2.85 12.70 3.31
CA GLY A 23 -3.67 13.61 4.12
C GLY A 23 -4.73 14.42 3.35
N LEU A 24 -4.62 14.46 2.01
CA LEU A 24 -5.47 15.24 1.13
C LEU A 24 -6.92 14.71 1.04
N PRO A 25 -7.92 15.62 0.98
CA PRO A 25 -9.31 15.26 0.75
C PRO A 25 -9.48 14.77 -0.69
N ARG A 26 -9.69 13.46 -0.85
CA ARG A 26 -9.84 12.77 -2.13
C ARG A 26 -10.77 11.58 -1.95
N THR A 27 -11.57 11.28 -2.97
CA THR A 27 -12.42 10.08 -2.96
C THR A 27 -11.54 8.83 -3.02
N CYS A 28 -11.55 8.05 -1.94
CA CYS A 28 -10.76 6.85 -1.77
C CYS A 28 -11.69 5.64 -1.83
N LYS A 29 -11.67 4.91 -2.96
CA LYS A 29 -12.48 3.69 -3.17
C LYS A 29 -11.76 2.42 -2.73
N HIS A 30 -10.43 2.47 -2.64
CA HIS A 30 -9.60 1.31 -2.33
C HIS A 30 -9.06 1.42 -0.91
N ARG A 31 -8.84 0.27 -0.29
CA ARG A 31 -8.18 0.15 1.00
C ARG A 31 -6.97 -0.78 0.87
N ILE A 32 -5.95 -0.54 1.67
CA ILE A 32 -4.76 -1.41 1.76
C ILE A 32 -4.55 -1.86 3.20
N MET A 33 -3.91 -3.00 3.38
CA MET A 33 -3.39 -3.47 4.66
C MET A 33 -1.87 -3.47 4.61
N LEU A 34 -1.25 -3.00 5.69
CA LEU A 34 0.20 -3.06 5.85
C LEU A 34 0.55 -4.28 6.71
N GLY A 35 1.14 -5.31 6.08
CA GLY A 35 1.46 -6.58 6.74
C GLY A 35 0.24 -7.22 7.41
N ASP A 36 0.47 -7.83 8.57
CA ASP A 36 -0.57 -8.49 9.36
C ASP A 36 -1.18 -7.58 10.43
N SER A 37 -1.03 -6.25 10.28
CA SER A 37 -1.49 -5.28 11.28
C SER A 37 -3.01 -5.23 11.46
N GLY A 38 -3.79 -5.91 10.59
CA GLY A 38 -5.26 -5.93 10.64
C GLY A 38 -5.95 -4.59 10.31
N ASN A 39 -5.17 -3.52 10.13
CA ASN A 39 -5.68 -2.17 9.90
C ASN A 39 -5.80 -1.88 8.40
N TYR A 40 -6.95 -1.34 8.01
CA TYR A 40 -7.23 -0.93 6.63
C TYR A 40 -7.09 0.58 6.46
N TYR A 41 -6.32 0.99 5.45
CA TYR A 41 -6.06 2.39 5.13
C TYR A 41 -6.73 2.77 3.83
N TYR A 42 -7.51 3.84 3.84
CA TYR A 42 -8.11 4.39 2.63
C TYR A 42 -7.06 5.12 1.81
N ILE A 43 -6.94 4.75 0.54
CA ILE A 43 -5.96 5.37 -0.36
C ILE A 43 -6.60 5.96 -1.61
N SER A 44 -6.06 7.11 -2.01
CA SER A 44 -6.47 7.77 -3.24
C SER A 44 -6.01 6.97 -4.47
N PRO A 45 -6.65 7.15 -5.64
CA PRO A 45 -6.21 6.52 -6.88
C PRO A 45 -4.74 6.81 -7.24
N SER A 46 -4.26 8.02 -6.95
CA SER A 46 -2.87 8.43 -7.19
C SER A 46 -1.89 7.66 -6.28
N CYS A 47 -2.17 7.60 -4.98
CA CYS A 47 -1.36 6.81 -4.04
C CYS A 47 -1.35 5.33 -4.42
N ARG A 48 -2.51 4.78 -4.82
CA ARG A 48 -2.62 3.39 -5.29
C ARG A 48 -1.73 3.13 -6.49
N ALA A 49 -1.77 3.98 -7.52
CA ALA A 49 -0.97 3.79 -8.72
C ALA A 49 0.53 3.74 -8.41
N ARG A 50 1.01 4.63 -7.52
CA ARG A 50 2.42 4.67 -7.09
C ARG A 50 2.82 3.39 -6.35
N ILE A 51 1.99 2.91 -5.42
CA ILE A 51 2.25 1.68 -4.67
C ILE A 51 2.26 0.47 -5.61
N THR A 52 1.23 0.33 -6.47
CA THR A 52 1.12 -0.78 -7.40
C THR A 52 2.32 -0.84 -8.35
N ALA A 53 2.81 0.29 -8.87
CA ALA A 53 3.99 0.31 -9.73
C ALA A 53 5.23 -0.26 -9.04
N VAL A 54 5.48 0.14 -7.79
CA VAL A 54 6.60 -0.36 -6.99
C VAL A 54 6.43 -1.84 -6.66
N CYS A 55 5.25 -2.26 -6.21
CA CYS A 55 4.97 -3.67 -5.90
C CYS A 55 5.12 -4.57 -7.14
N ASN A 56 4.65 -4.13 -8.30
CA ASN A 56 4.81 -4.87 -9.56
C ASN A 56 6.30 -5.02 -9.92
N PHE A 57 7.08 -3.95 -9.78
CA PHE A 57 8.52 -3.99 -10.02
C PHE A 57 9.23 -4.99 -9.09
N PHE A 58 8.99 -4.90 -7.78
CA PHE A 58 9.58 -5.84 -6.82
C PHE A 58 9.17 -7.29 -7.10
N THR A 59 7.91 -7.52 -7.44
CA THR A 59 7.40 -8.86 -7.78
C THR A 59 8.12 -9.39 -9.02
N TYR A 60 8.26 -8.56 -10.06
CA TYR A 60 8.95 -8.94 -11.29
C TYR A 60 10.43 -9.30 -11.03
N ILE A 61 11.13 -8.49 -10.24
CA ILE A 61 12.53 -8.79 -9.84
C ILE A 61 12.61 -10.12 -9.09
N ARG A 62 11.68 -10.40 -8.15
CA ARG A 62 11.64 -11.68 -7.44
C ARG A 62 11.40 -12.86 -8.36
N TYR A 63 10.54 -12.70 -9.37
CA TYR A 63 10.29 -13.75 -10.36
C TYR A 63 11.52 -14.05 -11.22
N ILE A 64 12.31 -13.04 -11.59
CA ILE A 64 13.60 -13.23 -12.26
C ILE A 64 14.57 -14.00 -11.34
N GLN A 65 14.70 -13.57 -10.08
CA GLN A 65 15.61 -14.22 -9.13
C GLN A 65 15.24 -15.68 -8.83
N GLN A 66 13.95 -16.02 -8.90
CA GLN A 66 13.44 -17.39 -8.72
C GLN A 66 13.52 -18.23 -10.01
N GLY A 67 13.95 -17.65 -11.14
CA GLY A 67 14.01 -18.33 -12.43
C GLY A 67 12.63 -18.64 -13.03
N LEU A 68 11.56 -17.96 -12.56
CA LEU A 68 10.20 -18.11 -13.07
C LEU A 68 10.03 -17.40 -14.43
N VAL A 69 10.80 -16.34 -14.67
CA VAL A 69 10.86 -15.66 -15.96
C VAL A 69 12.07 -16.16 -16.70
N ARG A 70 11.84 -16.82 -17.84
CA ARG A 70 12.90 -17.16 -18.81
C ARG A 70 12.78 -16.21 -19.99
N GLN A 71 13.90 -15.61 -20.38
CA GLN A 71 14.04 -14.85 -21.62
C GLN A 71 14.12 -15.80 -22.80
#